data_AF-A0A8S2UMS5-F1
#
_entry.id   AF-A0A8S2UMS5-F1
#
_cell.length_a   1.000
_cell.length_b   1.000
_cell.length_c   1.000
_cell.angle_alpha   90.00
_cell.angle_beta   90.00
_cell.angle_gamma   90.00
#
_symmetry.space_group_name_H-M   'P 1'
#
loop_
_entity.id
_entity.type
_entity.pdbx_description
1 polymer ?
#
loop_
_entity_poly.entity_id
_entity_poly.type
_entity_poly.pdbx_seq_one_letter_code
_entity_poly.pdbx_strand_id
1 'polypeptide(L)' 'DPYNDKDLKPNSFEGNIEFRNVDFAYPTRAKHRILDKFNLTCLQGQTTALIGSSGCG' A
#
# COMPACT_ATOMS: atom_id res chain seq x y z
N ASP A 1 4.16 19.33 -16.36
CA ASP A 1 3.31 20.11 -15.45
C ASP A 1 2.78 19.14 -14.38
N PRO A 2 3.08 19.33 -13.09
CA PRO A 2 2.59 18.48 -12.01
C PRO A 2 1.05 18.52 -11.83
N TYR A 3 0.33 19.35 -12.59
CA TYR A 3 -1.14 19.43 -12.58
C TYR A 3 -1.80 18.79 -13.82
N ASN A 4 -1.07 18.00 -14.63
CA ASN A 4 -1.67 17.33 -15.78
C ASN A 4 -2.46 16.07 -15.36
N ASP A 5 -3.68 16.27 -14.85
CA ASP A 5 -4.64 15.23 -14.43
C ASP A 5 -5.17 14.34 -15.57
N LYS A 6 -4.82 14.67 -16.83
CA LYS A 6 -5.36 14.00 -18.03
C LYS A 6 -4.71 12.65 -18.31
N ASP A 7 -3.50 12.42 -17.79
CA ASP A 7 -2.74 11.19 -18.05
C ASP A 7 -2.93 10.11 -16.95
N LEU A 8 -3.63 10.44 -15.87
CA LEU A 8 -3.80 9.56 -14.69
C LEU A 8 -5.21 8.98 -14.54
N LYS A 9 -6.15 9.34 -15.44
CA LYS A 9 -7.53 8.85 -15.40
C LYS A 9 -7.72 7.74 -16.43
N PRO A 10 -7.70 6.46 -16.04
CA PRO A 10 -7.96 5.37 -16.97
C PRO A 10 -9.44 5.37 -17.37
N ASN A 11 -9.72 4.97 -18.62
CA ASN A 11 -11.10 4.85 -19.15
C ASN A 11 -11.92 3.78 -18.41
N SER A 12 -11.24 2.81 -17.80
CA SER A 12 -11.81 1.74 -16.98
C SER A 12 -10.88 1.47 -15.80
N PHE A 13 -11.45 1.24 -14.62
CA PHE A 13 -10.69 1.03 -13.38
C PHE A 13 -11.11 -0.28 -12.71
N GLU A 14 -10.18 -1.22 -12.63
CA GLU A 14 -10.32 -2.41 -11.78
C GLU A 14 -9.80 -2.08 -10.38
N GLY A 15 -10.64 -2.24 -9.37
CA GLY A 15 -10.34 -1.84 -7.98
C GLY A 15 -9.41 -2.78 -7.23
N ASN A 16 -8.54 -3.51 -7.94
CA ASN A 16 -7.57 -4.42 -7.34
C ASN A 16 -6.40 -3.60 -6.79
N ILE A 17 -6.02 -3.86 -5.54
CA ILE A 17 -4.93 -3.16 -4.84
C ILE A 17 -3.86 -4.19 -4.49
N GLU A 18 -2.60 -3.84 -4.73
CA GLU A 18 -1.49 -4.73 -4.42
C GLU A 18 -0.30 -3.95 -3.84
N PHE A 19 0.24 -4.47 -2.74
CA PHE A 19 1.49 -4.08 -2.14
C PHE A 19 2.52 -5.15 -2.51
N ARG A 20 3.66 -4.74 -3.08
CA ARG A 20 4.75 -5.64 -3.50
C ARG A 20 6.05 -5.21 -2.84
N ASN A 21 6.64 -6.10 -2.05
CA ASN A 21 7.93 -5.91 -1.37
C ASN A 21 8.06 -4.53 -0.70
N VAL A 22 7.02 -4.13 0.05
CA VAL A 22 6.99 -2.82 0.69
C VAL A 22 7.86 -2.83 1.94
N ASP A 23 8.87 -1.96 1.90
CA ASP A 23 9.71 -1.62 3.05
C ASP A 23 9.26 -0.25 3.59
N PHE A 24 8.99 -0.17 4.89
CA PHE A 24 8.56 1.09 5.52
C PHE A 24 9.21 1.28 6.88
N ALA A 25 9.67 2.50 7.14
CA ALA A 25 10.15 2.95 8.43
C ALA A 25 9.67 4.39 8.66
N TYR A 26 9.26 4.71 9.89
CA TYR A 26 8.95 6.10 10.25
C TYR A 26 10.22 6.95 10.20
N PRO A 27 10.19 8.19 9.64
CA PRO A 27 11.36 9.06 9.58
C PRO A 27 12.00 9.33 10.95
N THR A 28 11.17 9.46 11.99
CA THR A 28 11.59 9.65 13.38
C THR A 28 12.37 8.46 13.95
N ARG A 29 12.24 7.26 13.35
CA ARG A 29 12.91 6.02 13.74
C ARG A 29 13.44 5.28 12.51
N ALA A 30 14.16 5.97 11.63
CA ALA A 30 14.59 5.43 10.33
C ALA A 30 15.43 4.13 10.40
N LYS A 31 16.04 3.82 11.55
CA LYS A 31 16.78 2.56 11.79
C LYS A 31 15.87 1.35 12.07
N HIS A 32 14.61 1.57 12.43
CA HIS A 32 13.64 0.52 12.73
C HIS A 32 12.63 0.42 11.59
N ARG A 33 12.75 -0.63 10.78
CA ARG A 33 11.74 -0.98 9.78
C ARG A 33 10.50 -1.56 10.48
N ILE A 34 9.35 -1.07 10.07
CA ILE A 34 8.04 -1.53 10.53
C ILE A 34 7.50 -2.56 9.54
N LEU A 35 7.58 -2.26 8.23
CA LEU A 35 7.31 -3.23 7.17
C LEU A 35 8.65 -3.63 6.53
N ASP A 36 8.88 -4.93 6.39
CA ASP A 36 10.04 -5.49 5.69
C ASP A 36 9.52 -6.47 4.64
N LYS A 37 9.68 -6.13 3.36
CA LYS A 37 9.18 -6.86 2.20
C LYS A 37 7.71 -7.28 2.33
N PHE A 38 6.87 -6.37 2.79
CA PHE A 38 5.44 -6.64 2.96
C PHE A 38 4.75 -6.81 1.60
N ASN A 39 3.94 -7.87 1.48
CA ASN A 39 3.18 -8.18 0.29
C ASN A 39 1.71 -8.39 0.67
N LEU A 40 0.79 -7.73 -0.04
CA LEU A 40 -0.65 -7.81 0.21
C LEU A 40 -1.41 -7.63 -1.08
N THR A 41 -2.46 -8.41 -1.30
CA THR A 41 -3.34 -8.27 -2.45
C THR A 41 -4.78 -8.16 -1.95
N CYS A 42 -5.46 -7.09 -2.32
CA CYS A 42 -6.86 -6.84 -2.03
C CYS A 42 -7.62 -6.82 -3.36
N LEU A 43 -8.49 -7.81 -3.57
CA LEU A 43 -9.26 -7.92 -4.80
C LEU A 43 -10.52 -7.05 -4.75
N GLN A 44 -10.91 -6.53 -5.89
CA GLN A 44 -12.13 -5.74 -6.03
C GLN A 44 -13.35 -6.50 -5.51
N GLY A 45 -14.18 -5.83 -4.71
CA GLY A 45 -15.40 -6.42 -4.15
C GLY A 45 -15.17 -7.36 -2.96
N GLN A 46 -13.92 -7.57 -2.53
CA GLN A 46 -13.61 -8.36 -1.34
C GLN A 46 -13.24 -7.47 -0.16
N THR A 47 -13.57 -7.93 1.04
CA THR A 47 -13.13 -7.31 2.29
C THR A 47 -11.89 -8.06 2.79
N THR A 48 -10.77 -7.35 2.91
CA THR A 48 -9.54 -7.87 3.50
C THR A 48 -9.37 -7.30 4.90
N ALA A 49 -9.16 -8.16 5.90
CA ALA A 49 -8.92 -7.75 7.28
C ALA A 49 -7.44 -7.94 7.64
N LEU A 50 -6.84 -6.92 8.25
CA LEU A 50 -5.49 -6.98 8.80
C LEU A 50 -5.60 -7.19 10.31
N ILE A 51 -4.98 -8.26 10.81
CA ILE A 51 -4.99 -8.62 12.24
C ILE A 51 -3.55 -8.82 12.72
N GLY A 52 -3.31 -8.48 13.98
CA GLY A 52 -1.99 -8.65 14.58
C GLY A 52 -1.89 -8.03 15.97
N SER A 53 -0.73 -8.25 16.59
CA SER A 53 -0.40 -7.71 17.91
C SER A 53 -0.21 -6.19 17.86
N SER A 54 -0.35 -5.52 19.01
CA SER A 54 -0.07 -4.07 19.09
C SER A 54 1.35 -3.74 18.61
N GLY A 55 1.44 -2.82 17.64
CA GLY A 55 2.71 -2.37 17.07
C GLY A 55 3.38 -3.30 16.05
N CYS A 56 2.67 -4.31 15.52
CA CYS A 56 3.24 -5.26 14.55
C CYS A 56 3.29 -4.77 13.10
N GLY A 57 2.77 -3.59 12.80
CA GLY A 57 2.68 -3.04 11.45
C GLY A 57 2.63 -1.52 11.44
#